data_AF-A0A519ITE6-F1
#
_entry.id   AF-A0A519ITE6-F1
#
_cell.length_a   1.000
_cell.length_b   1.000
_cell.length_c   1.000
_cell.angle_alpha   90.00
_cell.angle_beta   90.00
_cell.angle_gamma   90.00
#
_symmetry.space_group_name_H-M   'P 1'
#
loop_
_entity.id
_entity.type
_entity.pdbx_description
1 polymer ?
#
loop_
_entity_poly.entity_id
_entity_poly.type
_entity_poly.pdbx_seq_one_letter_code
_entity_poly.pdbx_strand_id
1 'polypeptide(L)'
;MLALVLVRFLGLIGLLFGILWFATLLLAGVISAVGVPEWVTTAIWGYTAHGFLSGPLWFAAGMLLLKMSGPLSQFVAKGTQNDGV
;
A
#
# COMPACT_ATOMS: atom_id res chain seq x y z
N MET A 1 -5.38 15.66 -18.24
CA MET A 1 -5.80 14.23 -18.20
C MET A 1 -4.71 13.31 -17.66
N LEU A 2 -3.47 13.39 -18.16
CA LEU A 2 -2.37 12.48 -17.80
C LEU A 2 -2.03 12.47 -16.29
N ALA A 3 -2.05 13.64 -15.63
CA ALA A 3 -1.82 13.74 -14.18
C ALA A 3 -2.88 13.01 -13.33
N LEU A 4 -4.14 13.00 -13.75
CA LEU A 4 -5.22 12.32 -13.02
C LEU A 4 -5.10 10.79 -13.14
N VAL A 5 -4.65 10.30 -14.30
CA VAL A 5 -4.37 8.88 -14.52
C VAL A 5 -3.19 8.42 -13.67
N LEU A 6 -2.11 9.20 -13.62
CA LEU A 6 -0.93 8.91 -12.79
C LEU A 6 -1.26 8.85 -11.29
N VAL A 7 -2.00 9.83 -10.77
CA VAL A 7 -2.37 9.86 -9.34
C VAL A 7 -3.25 8.66 -8.97
N ARG A 8 -4.19 8.28 -9.84
CA ARG A 8 -5.02 7.08 -9.63
C ARG A 8 -4.21 5.80 -9.72
N PHE A 9 -3.26 5.73 -10.65
CA PHE A 9 -2.37 4.57 -10.80
C PHE A 9 -1.49 4.37 -9.56
N LEU A 10 -0.87 5.43 -9.03
CA LEU A 10 -0.13 5.35 -7.76
C LEU A 10 -1.03 4.96 -6.58
N GLY A 11 -2.24 5.51 -6.51
CA GLY A 11 -3.21 5.15 -5.48
C GLY A 11 -3.59 3.66 -5.52
N LEU A 12 -3.80 3.11 -6.71
CA LEU A 12 -4.07 1.68 -6.93
C LEU A 12 -2.89 0.80 -6.54
N ILE A 13 -1.66 1.21 -6.86
CA ILE A 13 -0.44 0.49 -6.45
C ILE A 13 -0.34 0.44 -4.92
N GLY A 14 -0.55 1.56 -4.23
CA GLY A 14 -0.53 1.59 -2.76
C GLY A 14 -1.60 0.68 -2.15
N LEU A 15 -2.79 0.64 -2.76
CA LEU A 15 -3.88 -0.23 -2.34
C LEU A 15 -3.56 -1.72 -2.58
N LEU A 16 -2.94 -2.06 -3.72
CA LEU A 16 -2.43 -3.40 -4.03
C LEU A 16 -1.41 -3.87 -2.99
N PHE A 17 -0.42 -3.04 -2.65
CA PHE A 17 0.56 -3.37 -1.62
C PHE A 17 -0.08 -3.55 -0.24
N GLY A 18 -1.07 -2.72 0.09
CA GLY A 18 -1.86 -2.86 1.32
C GLY A 18 -2.64 -4.18 1.40
N ILE A 19 -3.30 -4.58 0.31
CA ILE A 19 -4.03 -5.86 0.23
C ILE A 19 -3.07 -7.05 0.34
N LEU A 20 -1.94 -6.99 -0.36
CA LEU A 20 -0.95 -8.07 -0.37
C LEU A 20 -0.35 -8.27 1.02
N TRP A 21 -0.10 -7.18 1.75
CA TRP A 21 0.29 -7.24 3.16
C TRP A 21 -0.80 -7.90 4.03
N PHE A 22 -2.06 -7.52 3.86
CA PHE A 22 -3.16 -8.11 4.63
C PHE A 22 -3.28 -9.62 4.37
N ALA A 23 -3.10 -10.05 3.11
CA ALA A 23 -3.06 -11.46 2.75
C ALA A 23 -1.90 -12.21 3.43
N THR A 24 -0.70 -11.61 3.50
CA THR A 24 0.43 -12.21 4.22
C THR A 24 0.19 -12.36 5.72
N LEU A 25 -0.46 -11.38 6.35
CA LEU A 25 -0.83 -11.48 7.77
C LEU A 25 -1.85 -12.59 8.03
N LEU A 26 -2.87 -12.68 7.18
CA LEU A 26 -3.86 -13.75 7.26
C LEU A 26 -3.20 -15.12 7.11
N LEU A 27 -2.31 -15.27 6.13
CA LEU A 27 -1.59 -16.51 5.91
C LEU A 27 -0.73 -16.87 7.13
N ALA A 28 0.00 -15.91 7.71
CA ALA A 28 0.80 -16.11 8.91
C ALA A 28 -0.06 -16.54 10.11
N GLY A 29 -1.23 -15.91 10.29
CA GLY A 29 -2.20 -16.28 11.31
C GLY A 29 -2.76 -17.68 11.12
N VAL A 30 -3.13 -18.05 9.90
CA VAL A 30 -3.62 -19.40 9.56
C VAL A 30 -2.54 -20.45 9.82
N ILE A 31 -1.30 -20.21 9.37
CA ILE A 31 -0.18 -21.15 9.59
C ILE A 31 0.09 -21.31 11.09
N SER A 32 0.00 -20.23 11.87
CA SER A 32 0.15 -20.29 13.32
C SER A 32 -1.00 -21.06 14.00
N ALA A 33 -2.22 -20.98 13.46
CA ALA A 33 -3.39 -21.67 13.99
C ALA A 33 -3.43 -23.17 13.64
N VAL A 34 -2.80 -23.59 12.53
CA VAL A 34 -2.76 -24.99 12.07
C VAL A 34 -1.79 -25.87 12.90
N GLY A 35 -1.12 -25.30 13.90
CA GLY A 35 -0.23 -26.06 14.80
C GLY A 35 1.10 -26.44 14.15
N VAL A 36 1.58 -25.61 13.22
CA VAL A 36 2.85 -25.80 12.53
C VAL A 36 4.03 -25.61 13.52
N PRO A 37 5.15 -26.34 13.36
CA PRO A 37 6.29 -26.26 14.27
C PRO A 37 6.78 -24.84 14.54
N GLU A 38 7.23 -24.59 15.76
CA GLU A 38 7.60 -23.26 16.26
C GLU A 38 8.69 -22.56 15.43
N TRP A 39 9.62 -23.32 14.84
CA TRP A 39 10.66 -22.79 13.96
C TRP A 39 10.10 -22.22 12.65
N VAL A 40 8.96 -22.73 12.16
CA VAL A 40 8.29 -22.20 10.96
C VAL A 40 7.53 -20.92 11.30
N THR A 41 6.82 -20.90 12.43
CA THR A 41 6.05 -19.73 12.85
C THR A 41 6.98 -18.57 13.20
N THR A 42 8.09 -18.80 13.92
CA THR A 42 9.09 -17.75 14.19
C THR A 42 9.72 -17.19 12.92
N ALA A 43 10.03 -18.02 11.93
CA ALA A 43 10.54 -17.54 10.64
C ALA A 43 9.50 -16.63 9.94
N ILE A 44 8.25 -17.08 9.84
CA ILE A 44 7.17 -16.31 9.19
C ILE A 44 6.91 -14.99 9.92
N TRP A 45 6.80 -15.02 11.25
CA TRP A 45 6.60 -13.81 12.05
C TRP A 45 7.80 -12.87 12.00
N GLY A 46 9.03 -13.38 11.88
CA GLY A 46 10.23 -12.56 11.68
C GLY A 46 10.17 -11.73 10.38
N TYR A 47 9.73 -12.34 9.28
CA TYR A 47 9.51 -11.62 8.02
C TYR A 47 8.29 -10.69 8.07
N THR A 48 7.22 -11.12 8.73
CA THR A 48 5.97 -10.35 8.83
C THR A 48 6.11 -9.12 9.74
N ALA A 49 6.95 -9.21 10.79
CA ALA A 49 7.24 -8.11 11.70
C ALA A 49 7.96 -6.94 11.00
N HIS A 50 8.87 -7.22 10.06
CA HIS A 50 9.51 -6.18 9.25
C HIS A 50 8.50 -5.41 8.37
N GLY A 51 7.41 -6.06 7.96
CA GLY A 51 6.35 -5.45 7.17
C GLY A 51 5.21 -4.85 7.99
N PHE A 52 5.19 -4.98 9.32
CA PHE A 52 3.99 -4.74 10.13
C PHE A 52 3.50 -3.28 10.07
N LEU A 53 4.42 -2.33 10.01
CA LEU A 53 4.10 -0.90 9.89
C LEU A 53 3.93 -0.43 8.45
N SER A 54 4.59 -1.08 7.48
CA SER A 54 4.59 -0.60 6.09
C SER A 54 3.25 -0.86 5.39
N GLY A 55 2.64 -2.02 5.60
CA GLY A 55 1.37 -2.40 4.97
C GLY A 55 0.20 -1.44 5.24
N PRO A 56 -0.11 -1.12 6.51
CA PRO A 56 -1.16 -0.16 6.85
C PRO A 56 -0.88 1.23 6.28
N LEU A 57 0.40 1.64 6.26
CA LEU A 57 0.81 2.92 5.70
C LEU A 57 0.55 2.98 4.19
N TRP A 58 0.91 1.93 3.45
CA TRP A 58 0.65 1.82 2.01
C TRP A 58 -0.84 1.80 1.69
N PHE A 59 -1.63 1.06 2.48
CA PHE A 59 -3.08 1.02 2.32
C PHE A 59 -3.73 2.39 2.58
N ALA A 60 -3.36 3.05 3.68
CA ALA A 60 -3.86 4.37 4.03
C ALA A 60 -3.45 5.42 3.00
N ALA A 61 -2.18 5.42 2.56
CA ALA A 61 -1.67 6.32 1.53
C ALA A 61 -2.37 6.10 0.18
N GLY A 62 -2.57 4.84 -0.22
CA GLY A 62 -3.29 4.48 -1.45
C GLY A 62 -4.75 4.95 -1.43
N MET A 63 -5.47 4.71 -0.33
CA MET A 63 -6.84 5.21 -0.15
C MET A 63 -6.92 6.74 -0.15
N LEU A 64 -5.99 7.40 0.52
CA LEU A 64 -5.96 8.86 0.63
C LEU A 64 -5.66 9.50 -0.74
N LEU A 65 -4.71 8.94 -1.49
CA LEU A 65 -4.42 9.32 -2.87
C LEU A 65 -5.62 9.14 -3.80
N LEU A 66 -6.37 8.05 -3.68
CA LEU A 66 -7.57 7.83 -4.48
C LEU A 66 -8.69 8.80 -4.12
N LYS A 67 -8.95 9.01 -2.82
CA LYS A 67 -9.96 9.96 -2.33
C LYS A 67 -9.64 11.41 -2.72
N MET A 68 -8.37 11.80 -2.65
CA MET A 68 -7.93 13.16 -2.98
C MET A 68 -7.47 13.30 -4.43
N SER A 69 -7.68 12.29 -5.28
CA SER A 69 -7.18 12.25 -6.67
C SER A 69 -7.62 13.44 -7.53
N GLY A 70 -8.83 13.96 -7.30
CA GLY A 70 -9.33 15.18 -7.94
C GLY A 70 -8.46 16.40 -7.63
N PRO A 71 -8.46 16.89 -6.38
CA PRO A 71 -7.68 18.07 -5.98
C PRO A 71 -6.16 17.91 -6.17
N LEU A 72 -5.59 16.72 -5.95
CA LEU A 72 -4.17 16.46 -6.21
C LEU A 72 -3.82 16.57 -7.70
N SER A 73 -4.67 16.05 -8.59
CA SER A 73 -4.42 16.16 -10.03
C SER A 73 -4.48 17.60 -10.53
N GLN A 74 -5.32 18.45 -9.91
CA GLN A 74 -5.39 19.87 -10.23
C GLN A 74 -4.19 20.65 -9.68
N PHE A 75 -3.70 20.29 -8.48
CA PHE A 75 -2.49 20.87 -7.91
C PHE A 75 -1.24 20.52 -8.74
N VAL A 76 -1.08 19.25 -9.11
CA VAL A 76 0.02 18.80 -9.96
C VAL A 76 -0.06 19.47 -11.34
N ALA A 77 -1.24 19.54 -11.95
CA ALA A 77 -1.42 20.22 -13.23
C ALA A 77 -1.09 21.73 -13.17
N LYS A 78 -1.43 22.42 -12.07
CA LYS A 78 -1.04 23.82 -11.83
C LYS A 78 0.47 23.99 -11.62
N GLY A 79 1.11 23.08 -10.88
CA GLY A 79 2.55 23.09 -10.68
C GLY A 79 3.31 22.94 -12.01
N THR A 80 2.88 22.01 -12.86
CA THR A 80 3.51 21.81 -14.18
C THR A 80 3.29 22.97 -15.14
N GLN A 81 2.21 23.75 -14.99
CA GLN A 81 1.99 24.98 -15.77
C GLN A 81 2.86 26.16 -15.31
N ASN A 82 3.28 26.20 -14.04
CA ASN A 82 4.17 27.26 -13.54
C ASN A 82 5.66 26.99 -13.83
N ASP A 83 6.06 25.72 -13.96
CA ASP A 83 7.44 25.34 -14.30
C ASP A 83 7.65 25.12 -15.81
N GLY A 84 6.58 25.15 -16.60
CA GLY A 84 6.59 24.97 -18.05
C GLY A 84 6.35 26.28 -18.79
N VAL A 85 7.35 27.17 -18.80
CA VAL A 85 7.58 28.32 -19.71
C VAL A 85 6.38 29.23 -20.00
#